data_AF-R1BMH9-F1
#
_entry.id   AF-R1BMH9-F1
#
_cell.length_a   1.000
_cell.length_b   1.000
_cell.length_c   1.000
_cell.angle_alpha   90.00
_cell.angle_beta   90.00
_cell.angle_gamma   90.00
#
_symmetry.space_group_name_H-M   'P 1'
#
loop_
_entity.id
_entity.type
_entity.pdbx_description
1 polymer ?
#
loop_
_entity_poly.entity_id
_entity_poly.type
_entity_poly.pdbx_seq_one_letter_code
_entity_poly.pdbx_strand_id
1 'polypeptide(L)'
;EAEPMRLDMEELLYDAGVDIVINGHVHAYERSVPVYNACLKECAPNYVVIGDGGNYEGASTQWIQPPPWSKVRESSFGVGFLTIINDTHGEPPHA
;
A
#
# COMPACT_ATOMS: atom_id res chain seq x y z
N GLU A 1 11.44 10.47 1.89
CA GLU A 1 11.14 9.67 3.09
C GLU A 1 11.04 8.18 2.77
N ALA A 2 10.16 7.78 1.86
CA ALA A 2 9.90 6.36 1.58
C ALA A 2 11.12 5.55 1.08
N GLU A 3 11.95 6.09 0.19
CA GLU A 3 13.03 5.29 -0.42
C GLU A 3 14.14 4.88 0.55
N PRO A 4 14.72 5.78 1.38
CA PRO A 4 15.66 5.35 2.43
C PRO A 4 15.07 4.31 3.39
N MET A 5 13.82 4.51 3.84
CA MET A 5 13.15 3.57 4.74
C MET A 5 12.95 2.19 4.08
N ARG A 6 12.59 2.16 2.79
CA ARG A 6 12.45 0.92 2.03
C ARG A 6 13.79 0.17 1.98
N LEU A 7 14.89 0.86 1.65
CA LEU A 7 16.21 0.24 1.60
C LEU A 7 16.66 -0.34 2.96
N ASP A 8 16.29 0.31 4.06
CA ASP A 8 16.69 -0.12 5.41
C ASP A 8 15.79 -1.22 6.00
N MET A 9 14.51 -1.29 5.61
CA MET A 9 13.51 -2.13 6.28
C MET A 9 12.85 -3.19 5.39
N GLU A 10 12.81 -3.03 4.07
CA GLU A 10 12.03 -3.92 3.18
C GLU A 10 12.50 -5.37 3.26
N GLU A 11 13.81 -5.61 3.33
CA GLU A 11 14.38 -6.95 3.50
C GLU A 11 13.95 -7.58 4.84
N LEU A 12 14.04 -6.83 5.94
CA LEU A 12 13.60 -7.29 7.26
C LEU A 12 12.12 -7.68 7.28
N LEU A 13 11.25 -6.85 6.68
CA LEU A 13 9.81 -7.10 6.64
C LEU A 13 9.46 -8.27 5.72
N TYR A 14 10.18 -8.40 4.60
CA TYR A 14 10.03 -9.53 3.68
C TYR A 14 10.43 -10.85 4.37
N ASP A 15 11.57 -10.89 5.05
CA ASP A 15 12.06 -12.09 5.75
C ASP A 15 11.16 -12.47 6.94
N ALA A 16 10.54 -11.49 7.58
CA ALA A 16 9.54 -11.71 8.63
C ALA A 16 8.19 -12.22 8.10
N GLY A 17 7.99 -12.26 6.77
CA GLY A 17 6.75 -12.71 6.16
C GLY A 17 5.58 -11.75 6.37
N VAL A 18 5.81 -10.44 6.32
CA VAL A 18 4.74 -9.44 6.42
C VAL A 18 3.78 -9.57 5.23
N ASP A 19 2.48 -9.73 5.50
CA ASP A 19 1.46 -9.84 4.46
C ASP A 19 1.05 -8.50 3.85
N ILE A 20 0.91 -7.47 4.69
CA ILE A 20 0.38 -6.15 4.31
C ILE A 20 1.16 -5.03 5.03
N VAL A 21 1.56 -4.01 4.28
CA VAL A 21 2.10 -2.74 4.79
C VAL A 21 1.08 -1.64 4.53
N ILE A 22 0.69 -0.90 5.57
CA ILE A 22 -0.27 0.21 5.47
C ILE A 22 0.45 1.53 5.78
N ASN A 23 0.29 2.53 4.92
CA ASN A 23 0.85 3.85 5.13
C ASN A 23 -0.11 4.98 4.69
N GLY A 24 0.20 6.20 5.13
CA GLY A 24 -0.48 7.43 4.71
C GLY A 24 0.45 8.32 3.90
N HIS A 25 0.50 9.60 4.29
CA HIS A 25 1.29 10.67 3.68
C HIS A 25 0.80 11.14 2.30
N VAL A 26 0.68 10.25 1.32
CA VAL A 26 0.05 10.61 0.04
C VAL A 26 -1.46 10.67 0.22
N HIS A 27 -2.07 11.81 -0.11
CA HIS A 27 -3.52 12.04 0.08
C HIS A 27 -4.36 11.38 -1.03
N ALA A 28 -4.21 10.08 -1.18
CA ALA A 28 -4.94 9.24 -2.13
C ALA A 28 -4.98 7.81 -1.59
N TYR A 29 -5.83 6.99 -2.20
CA TYR A 29 -5.82 5.56 -2.01
C TYR A 29 -4.99 4.89 -3.12
N GLU A 30 -4.11 3.95 -2.75
CA GLU A 30 -3.40 3.09 -3.71
C GLU A 30 -3.13 1.71 -3.10
N ARG A 31 -3.32 0.65 -3.88
CA ARG A 31 -3.02 -0.72 -3.49
C ARG A 31 -2.13 -1.40 -4.51
N SER A 32 -1.06 -2.03 -4.04
CA SER A 32 -0.16 -2.82 -4.87
C SER A 32 -0.62 -4.28 -5.02
N VAL A 33 -0.04 -4.98 -6.00
CA VAL A 33 0.17 -6.43 -5.91
C VAL A 33 1.44 -6.74 -5.09
N PRO A 34 1.71 -8.00 -4.72
CA PRO A 34 2.94 -8.39 -4.02
C PRO A 34 4.21 -7.90 -4.73
N VAL A 35 5.00 -7.07 -4.04
CA VAL A 35 6.20 -6.44 -4.59
C VAL A 35 7.33 -6.40 -3.57
N TYR A 36 8.53 -6.75 -4.01
CA TYR A 36 9.76 -6.67 -3.23
C TYR A 36 10.87 -6.11 -4.12
N ASN A 37 11.55 -5.07 -3.66
CA ASN A 37 12.64 -4.43 -4.41
C ASN A 37 12.24 -4.07 -5.86
N ALA A 38 11.08 -3.43 -6.01
CA ALA A 38 10.47 -3.05 -7.28
C ALA A 38 10.23 -4.21 -8.28
N CYS A 39 10.20 -5.45 -7.79
CA CYS A 39 9.91 -6.65 -8.58
C CYS A 39 8.67 -7.36 -8.04
N LEU A 40 7.80 -7.83 -8.94
CA LEU A 40 6.64 -8.62 -8.57
C LEU A 40 7.09 -9.96 -7.98
N LYS A 41 6.66 -10.27 -6.75
CA LYS A 41 7.10 -11.47 -6.04
C LYS A 41 5.98 -12.01 -5.17
N GLU A 42 5.54 -13.24 -5.43
CA GLU A 42 4.30 -13.82 -4.89
C GLU A 42 4.20 -13.78 -3.36
N CYS A 43 5.30 -13.98 -2.64
CA CYS A 43 5.34 -13.96 -1.17
C CYS A 43 5.76 -12.61 -0.56
N ALA A 44 5.77 -11.54 -1.35
CA ALA A 44 6.07 -10.20 -0.84
C ALA A 44 4.82 -9.51 -0.28
N PRO A 45 4.98 -8.54 0.63
CA PRO A 45 3.85 -7.78 1.14
C PRO A 45 3.09 -7.06 0.03
N ASN A 46 1.78 -6.89 0.25
CA ASN A 46 1.00 -5.87 -0.45
C ASN A 46 1.16 -4.54 0.28
N TYR A 47 1.37 -3.46 -0.46
CA TYR A 47 1.40 -2.10 0.08
C TYR A 47 0.06 -1.43 -0.16
N VAL A 48 -0.47 -0.78 0.88
CA VAL A 48 -1.74 -0.06 0.85
C VAL A 48 -1.52 1.34 1.39
N VAL A 49 -1.72 2.33 0.52
CA VAL A 49 -1.76 3.75 0.86
C VAL A 49 -3.20 4.12 1.18
N ILE A 50 -3.44 4.61 2.39
CA ILE A 50 -4.74 5.11 2.89
C ILE A 50 -4.49 6.46 3.57
N GLY A 51 -3.95 7.42 2.81
CA GLY A 51 -3.63 8.77 3.31
C GLY A 51 -4.72 9.80 3.03
N ASP A 52 -5.87 9.35 2.55
CA ASP A 52 -6.98 10.11 1.98
C ASP A 52 -8.09 10.46 2.99
N GLY A 53 -7.74 10.70 4.25
CA GLY A 53 -8.70 10.98 5.33
C GLY A 53 -9.40 12.35 5.28
N GLY A 54 -9.15 13.18 4.25
CA GLY A 54 -9.87 14.46 4.08
C GLY A 54 -9.31 15.66 4.83
N ASN A 55 -7.99 15.71 5.06
CA ASN A 55 -7.37 16.90 5.65
C ASN A 55 -7.41 18.13 4.71
N TYR A 56 -7.14 19.32 5.26
CA TYR A 56 -7.31 20.60 4.58
C TYR A 56 -6.43 20.80 3.33
N GLU A 57 -5.36 20.02 3.16
CA GLU A 57 -4.43 20.11 2.03
C GLU A 57 -5.04 19.53 0.73
N GLY A 58 -6.13 18.76 0.85
CA GLY A 58 -6.86 18.20 -0.29
C GLY A 58 -6.27 16.90 -0.84
N ALA A 59 -6.93 16.34 -1.86
CA ALA A 59 -6.55 15.08 -2.48
C ALA A 59 -5.37 15.23 -3.46
N SER A 60 -4.48 14.23 -3.49
CA SER A 60 -3.40 14.11 -4.47
C SER A 60 -3.96 13.59 -5.79
N THR A 61 -3.95 14.42 -6.83
CA THR A 61 -4.56 14.12 -8.15
C THR A 61 -3.54 13.88 -9.26
N GLN A 62 -2.26 14.19 -9.00
CA GLN A 62 -1.19 14.02 -9.97
C GLN A 62 -0.61 12.61 -9.87
N TRP A 63 -0.75 11.84 -10.94
CA TRP A 63 -0.28 10.46 -11.02
C TRP A 63 0.84 10.32 -12.05
N ILE A 64 1.84 9.52 -11.72
CA ILE A 64 2.78 9.00 -12.72
C ILE A 64 2.14 7.86 -13.53
N GLN A 65 2.81 7.44 -14.60
CA GLN A 65 2.43 6.20 -15.27
C GLN A 65 2.48 5.05 -14.26
N PRO A 66 1.43 4.20 -14.20
CA PRO A 66 1.33 3.19 -13.17
C PRO A 66 2.47 2.20 -13.33
N PRO A 67 3.29 1.98 -12.30
CA PRO A 67 4.25 0.89 -12.34
C PRO A 67 3.52 -0.46 -12.32
N PRO A 68 4.18 -1.56 -12.72
CA PRO A 68 3.54 -2.88 -12.81
C PRO A 68 2.90 -3.39 -11.50
N TRP A 69 3.39 -2.91 -10.36
CA TRP A 69 2.85 -3.28 -9.04
C TRP A 69 1.62 -2.47 -8.62
N SER A 70 1.33 -1.32 -9.23
CA SER A 70 0.17 -0.49 -8.88
C SER A 70 -1.11 -1.10 -9.45
N LYS A 71 -1.98 -1.64 -8.58
CA LYS A 71 -3.17 -2.39 -9.00
C LYS A 71 -4.43 -1.54 -9.02
N VAL A 72 -4.65 -0.78 -7.95
CA VAL A 72 -5.80 0.12 -7.79
C VAL A 72 -5.27 1.43 -7.24
N ARG A 73 -5.74 2.57 -7.78
CA ARG A 73 -5.38 3.90 -7.30
C ARG A 73 -6.50 4.89 -7.57
N GLU A 74 -6.82 5.71 -6.59
CA GLU A 74 -7.94 6.64 -6.63
C GLU A 74 -7.66 7.90 -5.82
N SER A 75 -8.05 9.06 -6.36
CA SER A 75 -7.96 10.36 -5.70
C SER A 75 -9.31 10.77 -5.12
N SER A 76 -9.85 9.96 -4.22
CA SER A 76 -11.05 10.25 -3.43
C SER A 76 -10.67 10.35 -1.96
N PHE A 77 -11.64 10.71 -1.11
CA PHE A 77 -11.48 10.60 0.35
C PHE A 77 -12.23 9.38 0.83
N GLY A 78 -11.63 8.64 1.77
CA GLY A 78 -12.14 7.35 2.17
C GLY A 78 -11.65 6.87 3.53
N VAL A 79 -12.09 5.65 3.87
CA VAL A 79 -11.65 4.89 5.04
C VAL A 79 -11.56 3.42 4.65
N GLY A 80 -10.46 2.76 5.01
CA GLY A 80 -10.27 1.34 4.74
C GLY A 80 -10.70 0.43 5.89
N PHE A 81 -11.26 -0.74 5.55
CA PHE A 81 -11.55 -1.80 6.51
C PHE A 81 -10.74 -3.06 6.17
N LEU A 82 -9.93 -3.53 7.12
CA LEU A 82 -9.24 -4.82 7.02
C LEU A 82 -10.03 -5.86 7.84
N THR A 83 -10.57 -6.87 7.16
CA THR A 83 -11.30 -7.96 7.81
C THR A 83 -10.45 -9.22 7.79
N ILE A 84 -9.97 -9.66 8.95
CA ILE A 84 -9.29 -10.94 9.10
C ILE A 84 -10.35 -12.02 9.33
N ILE A 85 -10.42 -13.00 8.43
CA ILE A 85 -11.43 -14.06 8.47
C ILE A 85 -10.88 -15.25 9.25
N ASN A 86 -9.65 -15.68 8.93
CA ASN A 86 -8.97 -16.80 9.58
C ASN A 86 -7.44 -16.66 9.39
N ASP A 87 -6.69 -17.72 9.67
CA ASP A 87 -5.23 -17.78 9.60
C ASP A 87 -4.64 -17.70 8.18
N THR A 88 -5.49 -17.83 7.15
CA THR A 88 -5.08 -17.88 5.73
C THR A 88 -5.84 -16.89 4.85
N HIS A 89 -6.88 -16.24 5.37
CA HIS A 89 -7.77 -15.38 4.59
C HIS A 89 -8.08 -14.08 5.33
N GLY A 90 -7.95 -12.98 4.59
CA GLY A 90 -8.49 -11.68 4.94
C GLY A 90 -8.95 -10.94 3.69
N GLU A 91 -9.86 -9.99 3.88
CA GLU A 91 -10.27 -9.06 2.83
C GLU A 91 -9.41 -7.80 2.92
N PRO A 92 -8.73 -7.39 1.83
CA PRO A 92 -7.86 -6.21 1.88
C PRO A 92 -8.67 -4.94 2.12
N PRO A 93 -8.04 -3.84 2.58
CA PRO A 93 -8.71 -2.55 2.69
C PRO A 93 -9.27 -2.11 1.35
N HIS A 94 -10.56 -1.78 1.32
CA HIS A 94 -11.22 -1.10 0.20
C HIS A 94 -11.55 0.32 0.66
N ALA A 95 -11.31 1.31 -0.21
CA ALA A 95 -11.77 2.68 -0.02
C ALA A 95 -13.26 2.82 -0.35
#